data_AF-A0A1I1YCP9-F1
#
_entry.id   AF-A0A1I1YCP9-F1
#
_cell.length_a   1.000
_cell.length_b   1.000
_cell.length_c   1.000
_cell.angle_alpha   90.00
_cell.angle_beta   90.00
_cell.angle_gamma   90.00
#
_symmetry.space_group_name_H-M   'P 1'
#
loop_
_entity.id
_entity.type
_entity.pdbx_description
1 polymer ?
#
loop_
_entity_poly.entity_id
_entity_poly.type
_entity_poly.pdbx_seq_one_letter_code
_entity_poly.pdbx_strand_id
1 'polypeptide(L)'
;MKVKEAAELAGISVRTLHHYDEIGLLKPETTQSGYRLYSKTDLEKLQQILFFKQLGFPLKRIKEIINDPSFNREEALRVQRNMLQEERSRLDNMIATIDKTIRHTKGEIEMNDKEKFEGFDLSHNPYEQEARERWGDKAVDKSNAKIQQRSNDEQKEMSDEFDRIYRSLAAIRDQAPDSDDAQAAIEVWYDYLNKIGDYSLEAFKGLGQLYVDDERFTKNIDKYGDGLAVFMRDAMAEYAERDKA
;
A
#
# COMPACT_ATOMS: atom_id res chain seq x y z
N MET A 1 7.19 -15.37 -31.69
CA MET A 1 8.24 -14.34 -31.53
C MET A 1 9.33 -14.88 -30.62
N LYS A 2 10.62 -14.70 -30.94
CA LYS A 2 11.72 -15.19 -30.09
C LYS A 2 11.89 -14.30 -28.86
N VAL A 3 12.52 -14.83 -27.80
CA VAL A 3 12.70 -14.11 -26.53
C VAL A 3 13.40 -12.75 -26.66
N LYS A 4 14.40 -12.61 -27.55
CA LYS A 4 15.09 -11.33 -27.77
C LYS A 4 14.17 -10.28 -28.40
N GLU A 5 13.43 -10.68 -29.44
CA GLU A 5 12.47 -9.81 -30.12
C GLU A 5 11.34 -9.38 -29.17
N ALA A 6 10.86 -10.30 -28.33
CA ALA A 6 9.82 -9.99 -27.33
C ALA A 6 10.33 -9.02 -26.25
N ALA A 7 11.57 -9.20 -25.78
CA ALA A 7 12.21 -8.31 -24.83
C ALA A 7 12.41 -6.89 -25.41
N GLU A 8 12.93 -6.80 -26.64
CA GLU A 8 13.11 -5.53 -27.34
C GLU A 8 11.78 -4.80 -27.57
N LEU A 9 10.75 -5.52 -28.04
CA LEU A 9 9.42 -4.97 -28.25
C LEU A 9 8.79 -4.42 -26.96
N ALA A 10 8.95 -5.15 -25.87
CA ALA A 10 8.38 -4.79 -24.57
C ALA A 10 9.25 -3.81 -23.76
N GLY A 11 10.44 -3.44 -24.26
CA GLY A 11 11.37 -2.56 -23.55
C GLY A 11 11.93 -3.15 -22.24
N ILE A 12 12.02 -4.47 -22.13
CA ILE A 12 12.52 -5.16 -20.93
C ILE A 12 13.71 -6.06 -21.26
N SER A 13 14.46 -6.45 -20.23
CA SER A 13 15.59 -7.36 -20.44
C SER A 13 15.14 -8.80 -20.73
N VAL A 14 15.93 -9.56 -21.50
CA VAL A 14 15.74 -11.01 -21.67
C VAL A 14 15.75 -11.72 -20.31
N ARG A 15 16.57 -11.24 -19.35
CA ARG A 15 16.61 -11.76 -17.98
C ARG A 15 15.26 -11.60 -17.27
N THR A 16 14.56 -10.48 -17.49
CA THR A 16 13.21 -10.24 -16.93
C THR A 16 12.21 -11.27 -17.47
N LEU A 17 12.24 -11.54 -18.77
CA LEU A 17 11.39 -12.56 -19.38
C LEU A 17 11.70 -13.97 -18.87
N HIS A 18 12.97 -14.32 -18.71
CA HIS A 18 13.36 -15.59 -18.09
C HIS A 18 12.87 -15.69 -16.64
N HIS A 19 13.00 -14.62 -15.87
CA HIS A 19 12.50 -14.58 -14.50
C HIS A 19 10.98 -14.78 -14.45
N TYR A 20 10.22 -14.16 -15.36
CA TYR A 20 8.76 -14.34 -15.43
C TYR A 20 8.37 -15.78 -15.76
N ASP A 21 9.14 -16.47 -16.59
CA ASP A 21 8.95 -17.89 -16.86
C ASP A 21 9.30 -18.76 -15.63
N GLU A 22 10.44 -18.50 -14.99
CA GLU A 22 10.89 -19.21 -13.78
C GLU A 22 9.86 -19.16 -12.65
N ILE A 23 9.26 -17.98 -12.40
CA ILE A 23 8.21 -17.83 -11.38
C ILE A 23 6.82 -18.26 -11.88
N GLY A 24 6.70 -18.72 -13.13
CA GLY A 24 5.45 -19.15 -13.75
C GLY A 24 4.43 -18.02 -13.96
N LEU A 25 4.89 -16.77 -14.07
CA LEU A 25 4.05 -15.61 -14.36
C LEU A 25 3.74 -15.50 -15.86
N LEU A 26 4.73 -15.76 -16.72
CA LEU A 26 4.57 -15.78 -18.17
C LEU A 26 5.40 -16.93 -18.74
N LYS A 27 4.71 -17.99 -19.17
CA LYS A 27 5.35 -19.24 -19.60
C LYS A 27 5.06 -19.49 -21.09
N PRO A 28 5.98 -19.10 -21.99
CA PRO A 28 5.83 -19.33 -23.43
C PRO A 28 6.07 -20.80 -23.79
N GLU A 29 5.73 -21.19 -25.02
CA GLU A 29 6.13 -22.48 -25.57
C GLU A 29 7.65 -22.57 -25.73
N THR A 30 8.20 -23.77 -25.56
CA THR A 30 9.63 -24.04 -25.77
C THR A 30 9.81 -25.02 -26.92
N THR A 31 10.66 -24.67 -27.89
CA THR A 31 10.98 -25.55 -29.01
C THR A 31 11.74 -26.78 -28.55
N GLN A 32 11.79 -27.83 -29.39
CA GLN A 32 12.63 -29.01 -29.13
C GLN A 32 14.13 -28.66 -28.96
N SER A 33 14.57 -27.55 -29.56
CA SER A 33 15.92 -27.00 -29.43
C SER A 33 16.13 -26.09 -28.21
N GLY A 34 15.13 -25.95 -27.33
CA GLY A 34 15.23 -25.20 -26.08
C GLY A 34 14.96 -23.69 -26.19
N TYR A 35 14.51 -23.19 -27.33
CA TYR A 35 14.21 -21.76 -27.51
C TYR A 35 12.78 -21.44 -27.08
N ARG A 36 12.60 -20.35 -26.33
CA ARG A 36 11.29 -19.81 -25.96
C ARG A 36 10.65 -19.07 -27.14
N LEU A 37 9.40 -19.40 -27.44
CA LEU A 37 8.57 -18.79 -28.47
C LEU A 37 7.31 -18.18 -27.85
N TYR A 38 7.22 -16.86 -27.92
CA TYR A 38 6.07 -16.09 -27.45
C TYR A 38 5.02 -16.04 -28.55
N SER A 39 3.83 -16.56 -28.24
CA SER A 39 2.62 -16.45 -29.06
C SER A 39 2.02 -15.03 -28.94
N LYS A 40 1.00 -14.74 -29.75
CA LYS A 40 0.25 -13.47 -29.60
C LYS A 40 -0.40 -13.35 -28.22
N THR A 41 -0.96 -14.43 -27.71
CA THR A 41 -1.58 -14.48 -26.37
C THR A 41 -0.55 -14.26 -25.26
N ASP A 42 0.68 -14.75 -25.42
CA ASP A 42 1.76 -14.47 -24.46
C ASP A 42 2.15 -13.00 -24.45
N LEU A 43 2.21 -12.36 -25.63
CA LEU A 43 2.51 -10.93 -25.74
C LEU A 43 1.39 -10.07 -25.13
N GLU A 44 0.14 -10.48 -25.31
CA GLU A 44 -1.02 -9.85 -24.67
C GLU A 44 -0.96 -9.97 -23.13
N LYS A 45 -0.61 -11.15 -22.62
CA LYS A 45 -0.40 -11.38 -21.18
C LYS A 45 0.80 -10.58 -20.66
N LEU A 46 1.89 -10.50 -21.42
CA LEU A 46 3.06 -9.70 -21.10
C LEU A 46 2.69 -8.21 -20.96
N GLN A 47 1.94 -7.66 -21.91
CA GLN A 47 1.47 -6.27 -21.84
C GLN A 47 0.69 -6.02 -20.53
N GLN A 48 -0.19 -6.93 -20.15
CA GLN A 48 -0.98 -6.82 -18.93
C GLN A 48 -0.12 -6.85 -17.67
N ILE A 49 0.86 -7.76 -17.61
CA ILE A 49 1.85 -7.81 -16.53
C ILE A 49 2.57 -6.47 -16.39
N LEU A 50 2.98 -5.87 -17.50
CA LEU A 50 3.71 -4.60 -17.49
C LEU A 50 2.85 -3.43 -17.03
N PHE A 51 1.55 -3.39 -17.36
CA PHE A 51 0.65 -2.37 -16.80
C PHE A 51 0.54 -2.47 -15.28
N PHE A 52 0.32 -3.66 -14.74
CA PHE A 52 0.28 -3.83 -13.29
C PHE A 52 1.63 -3.50 -12.62
N LYS A 53 2.76 -3.86 -13.25
CA LYS A 53 4.08 -3.49 -12.75
C LYS A 53 4.30 -1.98 -12.72
N GLN A 54 3.83 -1.27 -13.74
CA GLN A 54 3.92 0.19 -13.80
C GLN A 54 3.09 0.87 -12.70
N LEU A 55 1.97 0.26 -12.31
CA LEU A 55 1.14 0.68 -11.18
C LEU A 55 1.68 0.23 -9.82
N GLY A 56 2.88 -0.36 -9.77
CA GLY A 56 3.56 -0.72 -8.51
C GLY A 56 3.19 -2.08 -7.92
N PHE A 57 2.40 -2.90 -8.61
CA PHE A 57 1.99 -4.20 -8.06
C PHE A 57 3.18 -5.17 -7.95
N PRO A 58 3.26 -5.96 -6.86
CA PRO A 58 4.27 -7.01 -6.73
C PRO A 58 3.97 -8.19 -7.66
N LEU A 59 5.01 -8.84 -8.20
CA LEU A 59 4.88 -9.92 -9.20
C LEU A 59 4.00 -11.08 -8.72
N LYS A 60 4.02 -11.38 -7.42
CA LYS A 60 3.18 -12.40 -6.81
C LYS A 60 1.69 -12.08 -6.98
N ARG A 61 1.28 -10.83 -6.67
CA ARG A 61 -0.11 -10.38 -6.82
C ARG A 61 -0.55 -10.36 -8.28
N ILE A 62 0.33 -9.91 -9.18
CA ILE A 62 0.06 -9.93 -10.62
C ILE A 62 -0.21 -11.36 -11.10
N LYS A 63 0.57 -12.33 -10.60
CA LYS A 63 0.38 -13.76 -10.93
C LYS A 63 -0.96 -14.28 -10.44
N GLU A 64 -1.40 -13.88 -9.24
CA GLU A 64 -2.71 -14.26 -8.69
C GLU A 64 -3.85 -13.70 -9.54
N ILE A 65 -3.82 -12.39 -9.82
CA ILE A 65 -4.86 -11.70 -10.60
C ILE A 65 -5.02 -12.32 -12.00
N ILE A 66 -3.92 -12.51 -12.74
CA ILE A 66 -4.00 -12.94 -14.14
C ILE A 66 -4.37 -14.43 -14.28
N ASN A 67 -4.14 -15.23 -13.24
CA ASN A 67 -4.49 -16.65 -13.26
C ASN A 67 -5.85 -16.94 -12.59
N ASP A 68 -6.54 -15.91 -12.09
CA ASP A 68 -7.87 -16.04 -11.52
C ASP A 68 -8.88 -16.42 -12.62
N PRO A 69 -9.70 -17.48 -12.45
CA PRO A 69 -10.71 -17.87 -13.44
C PRO A 69 -11.78 -16.81 -13.73
N SER A 70 -12.04 -15.92 -12.76
CA SER A 70 -12.96 -14.79 -12.89
C SER A 70 -12.33 -13.56 -13.54
N PHE A 71 -11.03 -13.62 -13.86
CA PHE A 71 -10.29 -12.50 -14.42
C PHE A 71 -10.89 -12.01 -15.74
N ASN A 72 -11.41 -10.79 -15.72
CA ASN A 72 -11.85 -10.08 -16.91
C ASN A 72 -10.80 -9.05 -17.33
N ARG A 73 -10.14 -9.32 -18.46
CA ARG A 73 -9.09 -8.46 -19.00
C ARG A 73 -9.57 -7.05 -19.33
N GLU A 74 -10.77 -6.90 -19.89
CA GLU A 74 -11.30 -5.59 -20.26
C GLU A 74 -11.56 -4.74 -19.02
N GLU A 75 -12.17 -5.34 -18.00
CA GLU A 75 -12.44 -4.68 -16.72
C GLU A 75 -11.15 -4.26 -16.01
N ALA A 76 -10.17 -5.16 -15.96
CA ALA A 76 -8.84 -4.85 -15.42
C ALA A 76 -8.19 -3.65 -16.16
N LEU A 77 -8.28 -3.59 -17.49
CA LEU A 77 -7.76 -2.46 -18.27
C LEU A 77 -8.51 -1.15 -17.98
N ARG A 78 -9.83 -1.21 -17.73
CA ARG A 78 -10.63 -0.03 -17.35
C ARG A 78 -10.21 0.51 -15.98
N VAL A 79 -10.00 -0.38 -15.00
CA VAL A 79 -9.49 -0.03 -13.67
C VAL A 79 -8.09 0.58 -13.78
N GLN A 80 -7.18 -0.08 -14.50
CA GLN A 80 -5.82 0.42 -14.71
C GLN A 80 -5.81 1.80 -15.39
N ARG A 81 -6.70 2.03 -16.37
CA ARG A 81 -6.86 3.34 -17.01
C ARG A 81 -7.27 4.40 -16.01
N ASN A 82 -8.21 4.12 -15.11
CA ASN A 82 -8.64 5.07 -14.10
C ASN A 82 -7.50 5.40 -13.13
N MET A 83 -6.76 4.39 -12.65
CA MET A 83 -5.58 4.60 -11.79
C MET A 83 -4.52 5.47 -12.47
N LEU A 84 -4.26 5.27 -13.78
CA LEU A 84 -3.35 6.12 -14.54
C LEU A 84 -3.87 7.55 -14.73
N GLN A 85 -5.19 7.75 -14.83
CA GLN A 85 -5.78 9.09 -14.90
C GLN A 85 -5.65 9.83 -13.57
N GLU A 86 -5.84 9.15 -12.45
CA GLU A 86 -5.63 9.70 -11.10
C GLU A 86 -4.16 10.06 -10.89
N GLU A 87 -3.24 9.17 -11.25
CA GLU A 87 -1.80 9.44 -11.21
C GLU A 87 -1.42 10.67 -12.06
N ARG A 88 -1.99 10.78 -13.27
CA ARG A 88 -1.78 11.96 -14.12
C ARG A 88 -2.29 13.23 -13.43
N SER A 89 -3.50 13.21 -12.87
CA SER A 89 -4.05 14.36 -12.16
C SER A 89 -3.18 14.75 -10.94
N ARG A 90 -2.62 13.77 -10.22
CA ARG A 90 -1.66 14.03 -9.14
C ARG A 90 -0.40 14.71 -9.67
N LEU A 91 0.19 14.19 -10.75
CA LEU A 91 1.38 14.78 -11.37
C LEU A 91 1.11 16.20 -11.89
N ASP A 92 -0.04 16.44 -12.50
CA ASP A 92 -0.46 17.77 -12.98
C ASP A 92 -0.53 18.76 -11.80
N ASN A 93 -1.09 18.35 -10.66
CA ASN A 93 -1.13 19.17 -9.45
C ASN A 93 0.29 19.46 -8.91
N MET A 94 1.17 18.46 -8.88
CA MET A 94 2.57 18.65 -8.45
C MET A 94 3.32 19.62 -9.37
N ILE A 95 3.12 19.52 -10.69
CA ILE A 95 3.69 20.44 -11.67
C ILE A 95 3.19 21.87 -11.40
N ALA A 96 1.89 22.05 -11.17
CA ALA A 96 1.32 23.36 -10.84
C ALA A 96 1.92 23.95 -9.55
N THR A 97 2.15 23.12 -8.53
CA THR A 97 2.82 23.54 -7.28
C THR A 97 4.27 23.93 -7.52
N ILE A 98 5.01 23.20 -8.35
CA ILE A 98 6.37 23.56 -8.76
C ILE A 98 6.38 24.92 -9.48
N ASP A 99 5.47 25.15 -10.42
CA ASP A 99 5.37 26.41 -11.15
C ASP A 99 5.08 27.59 -10.22
N LYS A 100 4.15 27.43 -9.27
CA LYS A 100 3.90 28.43 -8.21
C LYS A 100 5.16 28.67 -7.38
N THR A 101 5.86 27.60 -6.98
CA THR A 101 7.07 27.68 -6.15
C THR A 101 8.20 28.42 -6.86
N ILE A 102 8.37 28.22 -8.17
CA ILE A 102 9.33 28.97 -8.98
C ILE A 102 9.00 30.47 -8.95
N ARG A 103 7.73 30.85 -9.13
CA ARG A 103 7.29 32.26 -9.09
C ARG A 103 7.48 32.89 -7.72
N HIS A 104 7.16 32.16 -6.65
CA HIS A 104 7.41 32.60 -5.27
C HIS A 104 8.90 32.81 -5.00
N THR A 105 9.76 31.89 -5.46
CA THR A 105 11.22 32.00 -5.30
C THR A 105 11.79 33.22 -6.02
N LYS A 106 11.16 33.65 -7.12
CA LYS A 106 11.51 34.89 -7.84
C LYS A 106 10.94 36.16 -7.20
N GLY A 107 10.15 36.04 -6.13
CA GLY A 107 9.47 37.16 -5.48
C GLY A 107 8.27 37.71 -6.27
N GLU A 108 7.74 36.95 -7.23
CA GLU A 108 6.62 37.39 -8.08
C GLU A 108 5.26 37.19 -7.39
N ILE A 109 5.17 36.24 -6.47
CA ILE A 109 3.98 35.91 -5.68
C ILE A 109 4.39 35.52 -4.26
N GLU A 110 3.47 35.63 -3.31
CA GLU A 110 3.58 35.02 -1.99
C GLU A 110 2.90 33.64 -2.01
N MET A 111 3.45 32.66 -1.28
CA MET A 111 2.83 31.34 -1.12
C MET A 111 2.72 31.02 0.37
N ASN A 112 1.52 30.64 0.81
CA ASN A 112 1.35 30.14 2.17
C ASN A 112 1.79 28.68 2.29
N ASP A 113 1.99 28.19 3.52
CA ASP A 113 2.53 26.84 3.73
C ASP A 113 1.61 25.74 3.18
N LYS A 114 0.29 25.92 3.21
CA LYS A 114 -0.64 24.97 2.60
C LYS A 114 -0.43 24.85 1.09
N GLU A 115 -0.22 25.96 0.39
CA GLU A 115 0.03 25.99 -1.05
C GLU A 115 1.38 25.36 -1.44
N LYS A 116 2.39 25.44 -0.57
CA LYS A 116 3.70 24.81 -0.82
C LYS A 116 3.64 23.28 -0.81
N PHE A 117 2.66 22.72 -0.10
CA PHE A 117 2.47 21.27 0.04
C PHE A 117 1.23 20.74 -0.72
N GLU A 118 0.55 21.60 -1.49
CA GLU A 118 -0.57 21.20 -2.36
C GLU A 118 -0.10 20.18 -3.41
N GLY A 119 -0.82 19.06 -3.57
CA GLY A 119 -0.46 17.97 -4.49
C GLY A 119 0.52 16.93 -3.92
N PHE A 120 1.12 17.18 -2.76
CA PHE A 120 1.86 16.17 -2.00
C PHE A 120 0.90 15.35 -1.14
N ASP A 121 0.17 14.44 -1.78
CA ASP A 121 -0.62 13.44 -1.06
C ASP A 121 0.25 12.20 -0.75
N LEU A 122 0.99 12.26 0.35
CA LEU A 122 1.69 11.10 0.91
C LEU A 122 0.73 10.14 1.65
N SER A 123 -0.54 10.53 1.79
CA SER A 123 -1.60 9.67 2.31
C SER A 123 -2.24 8.81 1.22
N HIS A 124 -1.86 9.01 -0.05
CA HIS A 124 -2.23 8.14 -1.16
C HIS A 124 -1.79 6.73 -0.79
N ASN A 125 -2.76 5.97 -0.32
CA ASN A 125 -2.52 4.76 0.40
C ASN A 125 -2.33 3.65 -0.64
N PRO A 126 -1.10 3.17 -0.90
CA PRO A 126 -0.90 2.04 -1.82
C PRO A 126 -1.57 0.75 -1.31
N TYR A 127 -2.09 0.77 -0.07
CA TYR A 127 -2.81 -0.30 0.61
C TYR A 127 -4.34 -0.17 0.49
N GLU A 128 -4.92 0.86 -0.14
CA GLU A 128 -6.40 0.98 -0.24
C GLU A 128 -6.99 -0.21 -1.00
N GLN A 129 -6.34 -0.63 -2.07
CA GLN A 129 -6.78 -1.77 -2.87
C GLN A 129 -6.60 -3.09 -2.10
N GLU A 130 -5.51 -3.23 -1.35
CA GLU A 130 -5.28 -4.36 -0.41
C GLU A 130 -6.33 -4.39 0.71
N ALA A 131 -6.74 -3.22 1.20
CA ALA A 131 -7.76 -3.07 2.23
C ALA A 131 -9.15 -3.44 1.73
N ARG A 132 -9.48 -3.07 0.48
CA ARG A 132 -10.75 -3.45 -0.18
C ARG A 132 -10.84 -4.95 -0.41
N GLU A 133 -9.73 -5.57 -0.79
CA GLU A 133 -9.65 -7.02 -0.98
C GLU A 133 -9.74 -7.81 0.33
N ARG A 134 -9.18 -7.31 1.44
CA ARG A 134 -9.18 -8.01 2.74
C ARG A 134 -10.43 -7.74 3.58
N TRP A 135 -10.99 -6.54 3.54
CA TRP A 135 -12.07 -6.10 4.42
C TRP A 135 -13.35 -5.69 3.69
N GLY A 136 -13.33 -5.68 2.35
CA GLY A 136 -14.49 -5.41 1.50
C GLY A 136 -14.73 -3.93 1.22
N ASP A 137 -15.27 -3.61 0.04
CA ASP A 137 -15.50 -2.23 -0.42
C ASP A 137 -16.32 -1.39 0.56
N LYS A 138 -17.38 -1.97 1.14
CA LYS A 138 -18.24 -1.25 2.10
C LYS A 138 -17.51 -0.82 3.37
N ALA A 139 -16.57 -1.62 3.86
CA ALA A 139 -15.81 -1.29 5.07
C ALA A 139 -14.82 -0.15 4.78
N VAL A 140 -14.15 -0.22 3.63
CA VAL A 140 -13.19 0.80 3.19
C VAL A 140 -13.89 2.11 2.83
N ASP A 141 -15.01 2.06 2.10
CA ASP A 141 -15.79 3.26 1.75
C ASP A 141 -16.33 3.97 3.00
N LYS A 142 -16.81 3.21 3.98
CA LYS A 142 -17.28 3.76 5.27
C LYS A 142 -16.16 4.42 6.06
N SER A 143 -14.97 3.83 6.07
CA SER A 143 -13.77 4.39 6.71
C SER A 143 -13.29 5.65 5.99
N ASN A 144 -13.20 5.63 4.66
CA ASN A 144 -12.77 6.77 3.85
C ASN A 144 -13.75 7.96 3.97
N ALA A 145 -15.07 7.69 3.98
CA ALA A 145 -16.06 8.74 4.18
C ALA A 145 -15.95 9.41 5.56
N LYS A 146 -15.66 8.65 6.63
CA LYS A 146 -15.40 9.21 7.98
C LYS A 146 -14.16 10.10 8.00
N ILE A 147 -13.10 9.73 7.27
CA ILE A 147 -11.83 10.47 7.23
C ILE A 147 -11.96 11.74 6.36
N GLN A 148 -12.63 11.65 5.19
CA GLN A 148 -12.80 12.78 4.27
C GLN A 148 -13.75 13.87 4.78
N GLN A 149 -14.66 13.55 5.71
CA GLN A 149 -15.57 14.53 6.30
C GLN A 149 -14.94 15.35 7.44
N ARG A 150 -13.69 15.06 7.83
CA ARG A 150 -13.00 15.77 8.92
C ARG A 150 -12.35 17.06 8.44
N SER A 151 -12.47 18.09 9.25
CA SER A 151 -11.80 19.38 9.05
C SER A 151 -10.28 19.26 9.20
N ASN A 152 -9.53 20.25 8.70
CA ASN A 152 -8.06 20.27 8.81
C ASN A 152 -7.59 20.27 10.27
N ASP A 153 -8.34 20.91 11.18
CA ASP A 153 -8.01 20.96 12.60
C ASP A 153 -8.20 19.59 13.26
N GLU A 154 -9.28 18.87 12.93
CA GLU A 154 -9.51 17.50 13.39
C GLU A 154 -8.49 16.51 12.83
N GLN A 155 -8.06 16.67 11.59
CA GLN A 155 -6.99 15.84 11.00
C GLN A 155 -5.65 16.04 11.72
N LYS A 156 -5.33 17.29 12.08
CA LYS A 156 -4.12 17.61 12.82
C LYS A 156 -4.16 17.04 14.24
N GLU A 157 -5.28 17.21 14.96
CA GLU A 157 -5.46 16.66 16.31
C GLU A 157 -5.29 15.13 16.32
N MET A 158 -5.86 14.45 15.33
CA MET A 158 -5.67 13.01 15.18
C MET A 158 -4.22 12.61 14.91
N SER A 159 -3.52 13.35 14.03
CA SER A 159 -2.10 13.08 13.76
C SER A 159 -1.26 13.26 15.02
N ASP A 160 -1.55 14.28 15.82
CA ASP A 160 -0.86 14.53 17.10
C ASP A 160 -1.19 13.45 18.15
N GLU A 161 -2.43 12.96 18.17
CA GLU A 161 -2.85 11.85 19.06
C GLU A 161 -2.16 10.54 18.66
N PHE A 162 -2.13 10.21 17.36
CA PHE A 162 -1.41 9.05 16.83
C PHE A 162 0.09 9.07 17.20
N ASP A 163 0.77 10.20 16.97
CA ASP A 163 2.20 10.34 17.25
C ASP A 163 2.50 10.15 18.75
N ARG A 164 1.63 10.66 19.63
CA ARG A 164 1.75 10.47 21.08
C ARG A 164 1.59 9.00 21.50
N ILE A 165 0.59 8.31 20.96
CA ILE A 165 0.35 6.90 21.27
C ILE A 165 1.56 6.05 20.84
N TYR A 166 2.06 6.27 19.63
CA TYR A 166 3.23 5.56 19.12
C TYR A 166 4.49 5.81 19.94
N ARG A 167 4.73 7.05 20.39
CA ARG A 167 5.85 7.34 21.31
C ARG A 167 5.69 6.68 22.67
N SER A 168 4.48 6.61 23.20
CA SER A 168 4.19 5.93 24.47
C SER A 168 4.49 4.44 24.37
N LEU A 169 3.98 3.78 23.32
CA LEU A 169 4.24 2.37 23.03
C LEU A 169 5.73 2.11 22.78
N ALA A 170 6.41 3.00 22.05
CA ALA A 170 7.85 2.92 21.84
C ALA A 170 8.64 2.97 23.15
N ALA A 171 8.23 3.79 24.11
CA ALA A 171 8.94 3.93 25.39
C ALA A 171 8.88 2.65 26.25
N ILE A 172 7.84 1.83 26.09
CA ILE A 172 7.63 0.60 26.84
C ILE A 172 7.92 -0.67 26.03
N ARG A 173 8.41 -0.56 24.80
CA ARG A 173 8.55 -1.68 23.85
C ARG A 173 9.48 -2.83 24.32
N ASP A 174 10.37 -2.54 25.27
CA ASP A 174 11.30 -3.52 25.85
C ASP A 174 10.71 -4.22 27.09
N GLN A 175 9.49 -3.86 27.50
CA GLN A 175 8.76 -4.51 28.60
C GLN A 175 8.01 -5.75 28.11
N ALA A 176 7.45 -6.51 29.06
CA ALA A 176 6.64 -7.68 28.73
C ALA A 176 5.33 -7.24 28.00
N PRO A 177 4.98 -7.84 26.85
CA PRO A 177 3.79 -7.48 26.09
C PRO A 177 2.47 -7.64 26.86
N ASP A 178 2.45 -8.51 27.86
CA ASP A 178 1.30 -8.80 28.74
C ASP A 178 1.36 -8.01 30.07
N SER A 179 2.31 -7.09 30.25
CA SER A 179 2.34 -6.23 31.44
C SER A 179 1.12 -5.29 31.49
N ASP A 180 0.71 -4.87 32.69
CA ASP A 180 -0.42 -3.96 32.87
C ASP A 180 -0.21 -2.63 32.12
N ASP A 181 1.03 -2.12 32.11
CA ASP A 181 1.41 -0.91 31.37
C ASP A 181 1.30 -1.10 29.85
N ALA A 182 1.74 -2.24 29.32
CA ALA A 182 1.60 -2.57 27.90
C ALA A 182 0.14 -2.70 27.49
N GLN A 183 -0.67 -3.38 28.30
CA GLN A 183 -2.08 -3.63 28.01
C GLN A 183 -2.92 -2.35 28.10
N ALA A 184 -2.64 -1.46 29.07
CA ALA A 184 -3.24 -0.13 29.13
C ALA A 184 -2.88 0.73 27.91
N ALA A 185 -1.63 0.67 27.43
CA ALA A 185 -1.22 1.40 26.24
C ALA A 185 -1.86 0.84 24.95
N ILE A 186 -2.04 -0.49 24.88
CA ILE A 186 -2.73 -1.15 23.76
C ILE A 186 -4.24 -0.88 23.78
N GLU A 187 -4.88 -0.77 24.94
CA GLU A 187 -6.28 -0.33 25.06
C GLU A 187 -6.47 1.05 24.45
N VAL A 188 -5.59 2.01 24.78
CA VAL A 188 -5.62 3.36 24.18
C VAL A 188 -5.47 3.29 22.66
N TRP A 189 -4.62 2.39 22.15
CA TRP A 189 -4.45 2.18 20.72
C TRP A 189 -5.69 1.56 20.06
N TYR A 190 -6.31 0.57 20.71
CA TYR A 190 -7.55 -0.07 20.26
C TYR A 190 -8.72 0.93 20.18
N ASP A 191 -8.88 1.76 21.23
CA ASP A 191 -9.88 2.81 21.28
C ASP A 191 -9.66 3.84 20.18
N TYR A 192 -8.41 4.28 19.98
CA TYR A 192 -8.06 5.20 18.91
C TYR A 192 -8.43 4.64 17.53
N LEU A 193 -8.10 3.37 17.25
CA LEU A 193 -8.47 2.73 15.99
C LEU A 193 -9.98 2.61 15.80
N ASN A 194 -10.75 2.39 16.88
CA ASN A 194 -12.21 2.34 16.84
C ASN A 194 -12.89 3.72 16.75
N LYS A 195 -12.17 4.83 17.02
CA LYS A 195 -12.64 6.19 16.66
C LYS A 195 -12.64 6.41 15.15
N ILE A 196 -11.83 5.66 14.40
CA ILE A 196 -11.60 5.90 12.96
C ILE A 196 -12.09 4.75 12.07
N GLY A 197 -12.17 3.53 12.60
CA GLY A 197 -12.74 2.34 11.97
C GLY A 197 -13.65 1.58 12.92
N ASP A 198 -14.07 0.37 12.55
CA ASP A 198 -14.85 -0.51 13.41
C ASP A 198 -14.09 -1.86 13.51
N TYR A 199 -13.13 -1.96 14.44
CA TYR A 199 -12.26 -3.12 14.60
C TYR A 199 -12.78 -4.03 15.71
N SER A 200 -13.10 -5.28 15.38
CA SER A 200 -13.27 -6.33 16.38
C SER A 200 -11.91 -6.70 17.00
N LEU A 201 -11.91 -7.34 18.17
CA LEU A 201 -10.68 -7.86 18.80
C LEU A 201 -9.91 -8.81 17.86
N GLU A 202 -10.60 -9.63 17.08
CA GLU A 202 -9.97 -10.50 16.06
C GLU A 202 -9.35 -9.69 14.92
N ALA A 203 -10.03 -8.65 14.43
CA ALA A 203 -9.50 -7.78 13.39
C ALA A 203 -8.28 -6.98 13.90
N PHE A 204 -8.31 -6.56 15.16
CA PHE A 204 -7.22 -5.88 15.84
C PHE A 204 -6.00 -6.81 16.00
N LYS A 205 -6.19 -8.04 16.49
CA LYS A 205 -5.14 -9.06 16.54
C LYS A 205 -4.53 -9.33 15.16
N GLY A 206 -5.37 -9.47 14.13
CA GLY A 206 -4.92 -9.64 12.74
C GLY A 206 -4.14 -8.44 12.20
N LEU A 207 -4.50 -7.21 12.60
CA LEU A 207 -3.76 -6.00 12.26
C LEU A 207 -2.36 -5.99 12.90
N GLY A 208 -2.23 -6.46 14.14
CA GLY A 208 -0.94 -6.63 14.79
C GLY A 208 -0.03 -7.61 14.03
N GLN A 209 -0.57 -8.72 13.53
CA GLN A 209 0.19 -9.65 12.70
C GLN A 209 0.65 -9.02 11.37
N LEU A 210 -0.18 -8.19 10.75
CA LEU A 210 0.18 -7.45 9.53
C LEU A 210 1.39 -6.52 9.75
N TYR A 211 1.55 -5.94 10.94
CA TYR A 211 2.68 -5.05 11.25
C TYR A 211 4.05 -5.70 11.10
N VAL A 212 4.13 -7.03 11.21
CA VAL A 212 5.37 -7.79 11.04
C VAL A 212 5.41 -8.58 9.72
N ASP A 213 4.26 -9.01 9.20
CA ASP A 213 4.20 -9.81 7.97
C ASP A 213 4.52 -8.98 6.72
N ASP A 214 4.28 -7.67 6.79
CA ASP A 214 4.62 -6.73 5.73
C ASP A 214 5.72 -5.77 6.19
N GLU A 215 6.91 -5.94 5.59
CA GLU A 215 8.12 -5.16 5.88
C GLU A 215 7.90 -3.65 5.74
N ARG A 216 6.93 -3.21 4.94
CA ARG A 216 6.58 -1.78 4.80
C ARG A 216 5.98 -1.22 6.09
N PHE A 217 5.10 -1.98 6.75
CA PHE A 217 4.53 -1.59 8.05
C PHE A 217 5.60 -1.62 9.12
N THR A 218 6.40 -2.69 9.18
CA THR A 218 7.51 -2.81 10.13
C THR A 218 8.44 -1.60 10.04
N LYS A 219 8.91 -1.28 8.83
CA LYS A 219 9.80 -0.12 8.60
C LYS A 219 9.18 1.22 8.98
N ASN A 220 7.85 1.38 8.89
CA ASN A 220 7.20 2.62 9.24
C ASN A 220 7.00 2.76 10.76
N ILE A 221 6.60 1.67 11.41
CA ILE A 221 6.37 1.62 12.86
C ILE A 221 7.69 1.74 13.61
N ASP A 222 8.73 1.02 13.17
CA ASP A 222 10.03 1.01 13.84
C ASP A 222 10.80 2.34 13.72
N LYS A 223 10.31 3.33 12.94
CA LYS A 223 10.82 4.71 13.00
C LYS A 223 10.68 5.33 14.39
N TYR A 224 9.72 4.85 15.19
CA TYR A 224 9.52 5.28 16.57
C TYR A 224 10.42 4.54 17.56
N GLY A 225 11.01 3.41 17.16
CA GLY A 225 11.94 2.61 17.93
C GLY A 225 12.04 1.20 17.35
N ASP A 226 13.25 0.72 17.12
CA ASP A 226 13.50 -0.63 16.60
C ASP A 226 12.81 -1.68 17.47
N GLY A 227 12.12 -2.63 16.84
CA GLY A 227 11.39 -3.71 17.52
C GLY A 227 9.96 -3.34 17.98
N LEU A 228 9.52 -2.10 17.78
CA LEU A 228 8.17 -1.66 18.18
C LEU A 228 7.07 -2.44 17.45
N ALA A 229 7.22 -2.73 16.15
CA ALA A 229 6.20 -3.48 15.41
C ALA A 229 5.99 -4.90 15.98
N VAL A 230 7.08 -5.53 16.44
CA VAL A 230 7.05 -6.86 17.07
C VAL A 230 6.37 -6.79 18.43
N PHE A 231 6.75 -5.81 19.26
CA PHE A 231 6.11 -5.57 20.56
C PHE A 231 4.60 -5.33 20.40
N MET A 232 4.20 -4.45 19.47
CA MET A 232 2.79 -4.16 19.23
C MET A 232 2.02 -5.40 18.78
N ARG A 233 2.57 -6.22 17.87
CA ARG A 233 1.93 -7.49 17.47
C ARG A 233 1.63 -8.37 18.69
N ASP A 234 2.62 -8.58 19.54
CA ASP A 234 2.51 -9.50 20.68
C ASP A 234 1.54 -8.94 21.73
N ALA A 235 1.63 -7.65 22.04
CA ALA A 235 0.76 -7.01 23.03
C ALA A 235 -0.69 -6.91 22.54
N MET A 236 -0.92 -6.68 21.25
CA MET A 236 -2.26 -6.70 20.64
C MET A 236 -2.88 -8.11 20.63
N ALA A 237 -2.07 -9.15 20.48
CA ALA A 237 -2.52 -10.53 20.57
C ALA A 237 -2.98 -10.88 21.99
N GLU A 238 -2.19 -10.51 23.01
CA GLU A 238 -2.55 -10.70 24.41
C GLU A 238 -3.83 -9.94 24.79
N TYR A 239 -3.96 -8.70 24.34
CA TYR A 239 -5.13 -7.86 24.58
C TYR A 239 -6.42 -8.50 24.05
N ALA A 240 -6.38 -9.03 22.82
CA ALA A 240 -7.52 -9.69 22.21
C ALA A 240 -7.92 -11.01 22.88
N GLU A 241 -7.02 -11.67 23.62
CA GLU A 241 -7.33 -12.89 24.38
C GLU A 241 -7.79 -12.58 25.82
N ARG A 242 -7.32 -11.50 26.44
CA ARG A 242 -7.75 -11.07 27.79
C ARG A 242 -9.23 -10.68 27.85
N ASP A 243 -9.72 -10.00 26.82
CA ASP A 243 -11.09 -9.48 26.78
C ASP A 243 -12.14 -10.53 26.33
N LYS A 244 -11.69 -11.76 26.05
CA LYS A 244 -12.56 -12.93 25.83
C LYS A 244 -12.83 -13.74 27.11
N ALA A 245 -12.13 -13.44 28.21
CA ALA A 245 -12.24 -14.14 29.50
C ALA A 245 -13.24 -13.47 30.44
#